data_AF-A0A6H1NKR1-F1
#
_entry.id   AF-A0A6H1NKR1-F1
#
_cell.length_a   1.000
_cell.length_b   1.000
_cell.length_c   1.000
_cell.angle_alpha   90.00
_cell.angle_beta   90.00
_cell.angle_gamma   90.00
#
_symmetry.space_group_name_H-M   'P 1'
#
loop_
_entity.id
_entity.type
_entity.pdbx_description
1 polymer ?
#
loop_
_entity_poly.entity_id
_entity_poly.type
_entity_poly.pdbx_seq_one_letter_code
_entity_poly.pdbx_strand_id
1 'polypeptide(L)' 'MDREQILKLYAWQLGACFRHPAKGEVPTTHVWTVRTAAGGTQDIRACEECVTAMEDMRRETAYRRGAEYEPGRVSEA' A
#
# COMPACT_ATOMS: atom_id res chain seq x y z
N MET A 1 3.32 -16.51 4.97
CA MET A 1 2.13 -15.99 4.29
C MET A 1 2.48 -15.75 2.84
N ASP A 2 1.68 -16.26 1.91
CA ASP A 2 1.89 -16.03 0.48
C ASP A 2 1.38 -14.63 0.05
N ARG A 3 1.70 -14.25 -1.19
CA ARG A 3 1.32 -12.94 -1.75
C ARG A 3 -0.19 -12.77 -1.84
N GLU A 4 -0.93 -13.80 -2.23
CA GLU A 4 -2.39 -13.73 -2.41
C GLU A 4 -3.11 -13.51 -1.08
N GLN A 5 -2.64 -14.14 -0.01
CA GLN A 5 -3.13 -13.94 1.35
C GLN A 5 -2.94 -12.49 1.82
N ILE A 6 -1.79 -11.87 1.50
CA ILE A 6 -1.55 -10.45 1.81
C ILE A 6 -2.55 -9.56 1.07
N LEU A 7 -2.69 -9.76 -0.24
CA LEU A 7 -3.55 -8.92 -1.08
C LEU A 7 -5.02 -8.98 -0.65
N LYS A 8 -5.49 -10.13 -0.14
CA LYS A 8 -6.86 -10.29 0.38
C LYS A 8 -7.15 -9.47 1.64
N LEU A 9 -6.14 -8.93 2.32
CA LEU A 9 -6.32 -8.05 3.48
C LEU A 9 -6.72 -6.62 3.09
N TYR A 10 -6.66 -6.27 1.80
CA TYR A 10 -6.88 -4.92 1.30
C TYR A 10 -8.21 -4.77 0.56
N ALA A 11 -8.80 -3.58 0.68
CA ALA A 11 -9.96 -3.19 -0.11
C ALA A 11 -9.51 -2.63 -1.46
N TRP A 12 -9.79 -3.35 -2.54
CA TRP A 12 -9.39 -2.98 -3.90
C TRP A 12 -10.51 -2.26 -4.64
N GLN A 13 -10.15 -1.21 -5.39
CA GLN A 13 -11.03 -0.54 -6.35
C GLN A 13 -10.20 -0.16 -7.58
N LEU A 14 -10.86 -0.02 -8.73
CA LEU A 14 -10.21 0.47 -9.93
C LEU A 14 -9.71 1.91 -9.73
N GLY A 15 -8.50 2.18 -10.20
CA GLY A 15 -7.88 3.49 -10.11
C GLY A 15 -6.45 3.51 -10.65
N ALA A 16 -5.80 4.67 -10.57
CA ALA A 16 -4.41 4.83 -10.97
C ALA A 16 -3.47 4.59 -9.78
N CYS A 17 -2.44 3.78 -9.99
CA CYS A 17 -1.38 3.62 -9.00
C CYS A 17 -0.47 4.85 -8.98
N PHE A 18 -0.19 5.40 -7.79
CA PHE A 18 0.67 6.58 -7.65
C PHE A 18 2.08 6.36 -8.21
N ARG A 19 2.59 5.12 -8.14
CA ARG A 19 3.96 4.75 -8.56
C ARG A 19 4.03 4.32 -10.01
N HIS A 20 2.92 3.84 -10.59
CA HIS A 20 2.86 3.33 -11.95
C HIS A 20 1.66 3.93 -12.72
N PRO A 21 1.61 5.26 -12.91
CA PRO A 21 0.47 5.91 -13.57
C PRO A 21 0.30 5.44 -15.03
N ALA A 22 1.39 5.03 -15.69
CA ALA A 22 1.37 4.54 -17.07
C ALA A 22 0.60 3.22 -17.26
N LYS A 23 0.29 2.47 -16.19
CA LYS A 23 -0.56 1.27 -16.27
C LYS A 23 -2.04 1.61 -16.48
N GLY A 24 -2.40 2.90 -16.40
CA GLY A 24 -3.78 3.34 -16.49
C GLY A 24 -4.60 2.88 -15.28
N GLU A 25 -5.85 2.52 -15.53
CA GLU A 25 -6.79 2.09 -14.50
C GLU A 25 -6.62 0.60 -14.21
N VAL A 26 -6.18 0.29 -12.99
CA VAL A 26 -5.90 -1.07 -12.50
C VAL A 26 -6.49 -1.24 -11.10
N PRO A 27 -6.62 -2.48 -10.59
CA PRO A 27 -6.94 -2.69 -9.18
C PRO A 27 -5.92 -1.98 -8.27
N THR A 28 -6.41 -1.07 -7.43
CA THR A 28 -5.62 -0.33 -6.45
C THR A 28 -6.30 -0.27 -5.09
N THR A 29 -5.51 -0.24 -4.04
CA THR A 29 -6.00 0.01 -2.68
C THR A 29 -5.47 1.34 -2.15
N HIS A 30 -6.20 1.91 -1.20
CA HIS A 30 -5.73 3.07 -0.45
C HIS A 30 -4.55 2.66 0.43
N VAL A 31 -3.49 3.46 0.40
CA VAL A 31 -2.28 3.18 1.20
C VAL A 31 -1.87 4.34 2.08
N TRP A 32 -2.35 5.55 1.79
CA TRP A 32 -2.04 6.72 2.61
C TRP A 32 -2.93 7.90 2.25
N THR A 33 -3.16 8.83 3.18
CA THR A 33 -3.75 10.13 2.88
C THR A 33 -2.73 11.22 3.20
N VAL A 34 -2.32 12.01 2.20
CA VAL A 34 -1.42 13.15 2.39
C VAL A 34 -2.21 14.45 2.51
N ARG A 35 -1.74 15.38 3.35
CA ARG A 35 -2.21 16.77 3.35
C ARG A 35 -1.39 17.57 2.34
N THR A 36 -2.06 18.24 1.41
CA THR A 36 -1.44 19.08 0.40
C THR A 36 -1.17 20.49 0.96
N ALA A 37 -0.18 21.18 0.40
CA ALA A 37 0.17 22.54 0.81
C ALA A 37 -0.98 23.54 0.61
N ALA A 38 -1.89 23.26 -0.32
CA ALA A 38 -3.10 24.05 -0.57
C ALA A 38 -4.22 23.80 0.47
N GLY A 39 -3.97 23.02 1.51
CA GLY A 39 -4.93 22.73 2.58
C GLY A 39 -5.91 21.59 2.28
N GLY A 40 -5.73 20.85 1.17
CA GLY A 40 -6.54 19.69 0.83
C GLY A 40 -5.98 18.37 1.37
N THR A 41 -6.77 17.30 1.30
CA THR A 41 -6.29 15.94 1.47
C THR A 41 -6.30 15.21 0.13
N GLN A 42 -5.27 14.40 -0.12
CA GLN A 42 -5.20 13.55 -1.29
C GLN A 42 -4.93 12.11 -0.87
N ASP A 43 -5.77 11.22 -1.36
CA ASP A 43 -5.59 9.78 -1.17
C ASP A 43 -4.56 9.24 -2.15
N ILE A 44 -3.60 8.52 -1.60
CA ILE A 44 -2.56 7.80 -2.33
C ILE A 44 -3.02 6.36 -2.48
N ARG A 45 -3.05 5.89 -3.73
CA ARG A 45 -3.46 4.53 -4.08
C ARG A 45 -2.32 3.75 -4.71
N ALA A 46 -2.25 2.45 -4.44
CA ALA A 46 -1.21 1.57 -4.94
C ALA A 46 -1.79 0.30 -5.56
N CYS A 47 -1.18 -0.18 -6.65
CA CYS A 47 -1.53 -1.48 -7.23
C CYS A 47 -0.92 -2.63 -6.44
N GLU A 48 -1.33 -3.86 -6.77
CA GLU A 48 -0.90 -5.09 -6.11
C GLU A 48 0.63 -5.25 -6.00
N GLU A 49 1.37 -4.94 -7.07
CA GLU A 49 2.83 -4.99 -7.07
C GLU A 49 3.44 -4.03 -6.04
N CYS A 50 2.91 -2.81 -5.95
CA CYS A 50 3.39 -1.82 -5.01
C CYS A 50 3.03 -2.18 -3.57
N VAL A 51 1.82 -2.70 -3.32
CA VAL A 51 1.43 -3.17 -1.99
C VAL A 51 2.32 -4.32 -1.55
N THR A 52 2.60 -5.27 -2.43
CA THR A 52 3.52 -6.39 -2.15
C THR A 52 4.90 -5.88 -1.75
N ALA A 53 5.47 -4.96 -2.52
CA ALA A 53 6.78 -4.38 -2.22
C ALA A 53 6.79 -3.59 -0.89
N MET A 54 5.70 -2.88 -0.57
CA MET A 54 5.55 -2.17 0.70
C MET A 54 5.50 -3.13 1.89
N GLU A 55 4.79 -4.25 1.75
CA GLU A 55 4.72 -5.30 2.77
C GLU A 55 6.05 -6.00 3.00
N ASP A 56 6.80 -6.27 1.93
CA ASP A 56 8.15 -6.84 2.04
C ASP A 56 9.10 -5.88 2.80
N MET A 57 9.04 -4.58 2.50
CA MET A 57 9.82 -3.57 3.24
C MET A 57 9.40 -3.48 4.72
N ARG A 58 8.10 -3.58 5.02
CA ARG A 58 7.60 -3.57 6.41
C ARG A 58 8.07 -4.80 7.16
N ARG A 59 7.98 -5.99 6.54
CA ARG A 59 8.48 -7.24 7.12
C ARG A 59 9.96 -7.16 7.43
N GLU A 60 10.76 -6.66 6.48
CA GLU A 60 12.19 -6.48 6.68
C GLU A 60 12.49 -5.48 7.81
N THR A 61 11.75 -4.38 7.87
CA THR A 61 11.90 -3.37 8.92
C THR A 61 11.57 -3.93 10.30
N ALA A 62 10.47 -4.68 10.42
CA ALA A 62 10.08 -5.34 11.66
C ALA A 62 11.17 -6.33 12.13
N TYR A 63 11.68 -7.16 11.21
CA TYR A 63 12.79 -8.08 11.47
C TYR A 63 14.04 -7.34 11.99
N ARG A 64 14.47 -6.27 11.31
CA ARG A 64 15.65 -5.48 11.72
C ARG A 64 15.46 -4.81 13.09
N ARG A 65 14.22 -4.52 13.49
CA ARG A 65 13.89 -3.87 14.77
C ARG A 65 13.57 -4.86 15.90
N GLY A 66 13.57 -6.16 15.62
CA GLY A 66 13.11 -7.18 16.56
C GLY A 66 11.62 -7.05 16.91
N ALA A 67 10.84 -6.41 16.05
CA ALA A 67 9.40 -6.24 16.22
C ALA A 67 8.64 -7.35 15.46
N GLU A 68 7.41 -7.63 15.91
CA GLU A 68 6.51 -8.53 15.20
C GLU A 68 5.98 -7.85 13.92
N TYR A 69 5.96 -8.62 12.82
CA TYR A 69 5.40 -8.17 11.55
C TYR A 69 3.91 -8.52 11.48
N GLU A 70 3.06 -7.50 11.35
CA GLU A 70 1.64 -7.64 11.09
C GLU A 70 1.31 -7.18 9.65
N PRO A 71 0.82 -8.07 8.77
CA PRO A 71 0.41 -7.73 7.41
C PRO A 71 -0.93 -6.99 7.38
N GLY A 72 -1.26 -6.38 6.24
CA GLY A 72 -2.55 -5.71 6.03
C GLY A 72 -2.60 -4.28 6.59
N ARG A 73 -1.45 -3.73 6.99
CA ARG A 73 -1.35 -2.44 7.69
C ARG A 73 -0.73 -1.33 6.86
N VAL A 74 -0.56 -1.51 5.54
CA VAL A 74 0.06 -0.49 4.68
C VAL A 74 -0.70 0.85 4.73
N SER A 75 -2.02 0.82 4.93
CA SER A 75 -2.87 2.02 5.06
C SER A 75 -2.89 2.65 6.45
N GLU A 76 -2.28 2.01 7.46
CA GLU A 76 -2.28 2.52 8.83
C GLU A 76 -1.04 3.39 9.07
N ALA A 77 -1.33 4.66 9.39
CA ALA A 77 -0.39 5.74 9.67
C ALA A 77 -0.17 5.92 11.17
#